data_AF-A0A556N3Q5-F1
#
_entry.id   AF-A0A556N3Q5-F1
#
_cell.length_a   1.000
_cell.length_b   1.000
_cell.length_c   1.000
_cell.angle_alpha   90.00
_cell.angle_beta   90.00
_cell.angle_gamma   90.00
#
_symmetry.space_group_name_H-M   'P 1'
#
loop_
_entity.id
_entity.type
_entity.pdbx_description
1 polymer ?
#
loop_
_entity_poly.entity_id
_entity_poly.type
_entity_poly.pdbx_seq_one_letter_code
_entity_poly.pdbx_strand_id
1 'polypeptide(L)'
;MNTDNSLNISFEDLFRLLMGLIADDLKVQRHLYHLSLSGLDTTPLQLDLHRSIFILAGFKEATISEELEEWYFEQTLRVNDAELVPDEQALTHLSAEILEGLLKRRNEVYGRKMAN
;
A
#
# COMPACT_ATOMS: atom_id res chain seq x y z
N MET A 1 21.63 -25.63 -10.78
CA MET A 1 21.56 -24.32 -11.47
C MET A 1 21.23 -23.30 -10.41
N ASN A 2 22.20 -22.49 -10.00
CA ASN A 2 21.95 -21.35 -9.11
C ASN A 2 21.19 -20.31 -9.92
N THR A 3 19.90 -20.17 -9.67
CA THR A 3 19.20 -18.93 -10.00
C THR A 3 19.57 -17.93 -8.92
N ASP A 4 20.75 -17.32 -9.06
CA ASP A 4 21.04 -16.04 -8.42
C ASP A 4 20.10 -15.00 -9.03
N ASN A 5 18.88 -14.97 -8.49
CA ASN A 5 17.93 -13.87 -8.71
C ASN A 5 18.33 -12.72 -7.78
N SER A 6 19.59 -12.27 -7.88
CA SER A 6 20.04 -11.05 -7.22
C SER A 6 19.51 -9.86 -8.01
N LEU A 7 18.21 -9.64 -7.94
CA LEU A 7 17.61 -8.34 -8.24
C LEU A 7 18.20 -7.35 -7.23
N ASN A 8 19.35 -6.78 -7.58
CA ASN A 8 20.02 -5.73 -6.83
C ASN A 8 19.26 -4.42 -7.10
N ILE A 9 18.00 -4.37 -6.65
CA ILE A 9 17.16 -3.18 -6.72
C ILE A 9 17.75 -2.21 -5.70
N SER A 10 18.09 -1.00 -6.14
CA SER A 10 18.57 0.03 -5.22
C SER A 10 17.45 0.42 -4.25
N PHE A 11 17.79 0.96 -3.08
CA PHE A 11 16.78 1.48 -2.16
C PHE A 11 15.87 2.52 -2.84
N GLU A 12 16.45 3.35 -3.72
CA GLU A 12 15.71 4.36 -4.47
C GLU A 12 14.71 3.72 -5.45
N ASP A 13 15.10 2.68 -6.16
CA ASP A 13 14.21 1.97 -7.09
C ASP A 13 13.08 1.25 -6.35
N LEU A 14 13.38 0.63 -5.21
CA LEU A 14 12.37 -0.01 -4.36
C LEU A 14 11.39 1.04 -3.80
N PHE A 15 11.90 2.19 -3.37
CA PHE A 15 11.08 3.29 -2.87
C PHE A 15 10.14 3.80 -3.97
N ARG A 16 10.66 4.07 -5.18
CA ARG A 16 9.85 4.50 -6.33
C ARG A 16 8.82 3.46 -6.73
N LEU A 17 9.17 2.17 -6.68
CA LEU A 17 8.24 1.07 -6.95
C LEU A 17 7.10 1.05 -5.93
N LEU A 18 7.41 1.08 -4.63
CA LEU A 18 6.40 1.10 -3.57
C LEU A 18 5.46 2.30 -3.69
N MET A 19 6.02 3.47 -3.96
CA MET A 19 5.24 4.70 -4.20
C MET A 19 4.29 4.53 -5.39
N GLY A 20 4.75 3.99 -6.51
CA GLY A 20 3.93 3.75 -7.69
C GLY A 20 2.82 2.73 -7.43
N LEU A 21 3.13 1.63 -6.75
CA LEU A 21 2.15 0.59 -6.41
C LEU A 21 1.05 1.13 -5.48
N ILE A 22 1.41 1.93 -4.47
CA ILE A 22 0.44 2.58 -3.59
C ILE A 22 -0.43 3.55 -4.41
N ALA A 23 0.18 4.39 -5.25
CA ALA A 23 -0.57 5.33 -6.08
C ALA A 23 -1.57 4.62 -7.02
N ASP A 24 -1.16 3.51 -7.62
CA ASP A 24 -2.04 2.73 -8.49
C ASP A 24 -3.13 1.99 -7.70
N ASP A 25 -2.84 1.48 -6.51
CA ASP A 25 -3.84 0.92 -5.61
C ASP A 25 -4.90 1.96 -5.24
N LEU A 26 -4.48 3.17 -4.87
CA LEU A 26 -5.39 4.30 -4.59
C LEU A 26 -6.31 4.60 -5.78
N LYS A 27 -5.78 4.61 -7.02
CA LYS A 27 -6.61 4.80 -8.23
C LYS A 27 -7.61 3.67 -8.40
N VAL A 28 -7.19 2.41 -8.21
CA VAL A 28 -8.07 1.25 -8.29
C VAL A 28 -9.18 1.36 -7.25
N GLN A 29 -8.85 1.62 -5.98
CA GLN A 29 -9.84 1.76 -4.90
C GLN A 29 -10.85 2.87 -5.20
N ARG A 30 -10.39 4.01 -5.73
CA ARG A 30 -11.26 5.10 -6.18
C ARG A 30 -12.23 4.65 -7.29
N HIS A 31 -11.72 3.93 -8.29
CA HIS A 31 -12.56 3.41 -9.37
C HIS A 31 -13.60 2.41 -8.85
N LEU A 32 -13.20 1.48 -7.97
CA LEU A 32 -14.11 0.52 -7.35
C LEU A 32 -15.16 1.22 -6.49
N TYR A 33 -14.80 2.29 -5.77
CA TYR A 33 -15.73 3.12 -5.01
C TYR A 33 -16.77 3.79 -5.92
N HIS A 34 -16.36 4.41 -7.02
CA HIS A 34 -17.32 5.03 -7.95
C HIS A 34 -18.25 4.01 -8.63
N LEU A 35 -17.75 2.81 -8.93
CA LEU A 35 -18.57 1.72 -9.45
C LEU A 35 -19.58 1.23 -8.41
N SER A 36 -19.19 1.13 -7.14
CA SER A 36 -20.11 0.71 -6.08
C SER A 36 -21.22 1.73 -5.82
N LEU A 37 -20.93 3.03 -5.96
CA LEU A 37 -21.95 4.08 -5.95
C LEU A 37 -23.00 3.92 -7.07
N SER A 38 -22.66 3.21 -8.14
CA SER A 38 -23.58 2.89 -9.25
C SER A 38 -24.41 1.61 -9.00
N GLY A 39 -24.29 1.00 -7.82
CA GLY A 39 -25.02 -0.21 -7.41
C GLY A 39 -24.37 -1.52 -7.87
N LEU A 40 -23.13 -1.48 -8.36
CA LEU A 40 -22.36 -2.68 -8.69
C LEU A 40 -21.68 -3.23 -7.43
N ASP A 41 -21.77 -4.54 -7.23
CA ASP A 41 -20.92 -5.23 -6.26
C ASP A 41 -19.49 -5.31 -6.82
N THR A 42 -18.57 -4.61 -6.16
CA THR A 42 -17.16 -4.53 -6.56
C THR A 42 -16.24 -5.41 -5.74
N THR A 43 -16.76 -6.13 -4.73
CA THR A 43 -15.97 -7.08 -3.93
C THR A 43 -15.22 -8.11 -4.78
N PRO A 44 -15.80 -8.69 -5.86
CA PRO A 44 -15.06 -9.63 -6.72
C PRO A 44 -13.91 -9.01 -7.53
N LEU A 45 -13.86 -7.67 -7.63
CA LEU A 45 -12.87 -6.92 -8.40
C LEU A 45 -11.74 -6.37 -7.53
N GLN A 46 -11.83 -6.53 -6.20
CA GLN A 46 -10.77 -6.09 -5.30
C GLN A 46 -9.49 -6.88 -5.59
N LEU A 47 -8.43 -6.16 -5.96
CA LEU A 47 -7.11 -6.72 -6.17
C LEU A 47 -6.37 -6.76 -4.83
N ASP A 48 -5.67 -7.86 -4.55
CA ASP A 48 -4.82 -8.00 -3.36
C ASP A 48 -3.47 -7.28 -3.51
N LEU A 49 -3.47 -6.11 -4.15
CA LEU A 49 -2.26 -5.31 -4.40
C LEU A 49 -1.60 -4.86 -3.08
N HIS A 50 -2.42 -4.55 -2.07
CA HIS A 50 -2.00 -4.23 -0.71
C HIS A 50 -1.08 -5.30 -0.10
N ARG A 51 -1.32 -6.59 -0.35
CA ARG A 51 -0.44 -7.67 0.15
C ARG A 51 0.96 -7.59 -0.44
N SER A 52 1.06 -7.34 -1.74
CA SER A 52 2.35 -7.16 -2.40
C SER A 52 3.08 -5.93 -1.87
N ILE A 53 2.35 -4.83 -1.63
CA ILE A 53 2.89 -3.61 -1.02
C ILE A 53 3.46 -3.90 0.37
N PHE A 54 2.75 -4.66 1.22
CA PHE A 54 3.23 -4.99 2.56
C PHE A 54 4.51 -5.83 2.53
N ILE A 55 4.55 -6.86 1.67
CA ILE A 55 5.73 -7.70 1.52
C ILE A 55 6.93 -6.86 1.06
N LEU A 56 6.74 -5.99 0.05
CA LEU A 56 7.78 -5.09 -0.45
C LEU A 56 8.21 -4.04 0.58
N ALA A 57 7.30 -3.58 1.45
CA ALA A 57 7.62 -2.71 2.58
C ALA A 57 8.42 -3.42 3.69
N GLY A 58 8.50 -4.75 3.63
CA GLY A 58 9.32 -5.59 4.52
C GLY A 58 8.53 -6.31 5.61
N PHE A 59 7.20 -6.41 5.49
CA PHE A 59 6.41 -7.27 6.36
C PHE A 59 6.56 -8.74 5.95
N LYS A 60 6.72 -9.61 6.95
CA LYS A 60 6.58 -11.06 6.77
C LYS A 60 5.11 -11.41 6.73
N GLU A 61 4.73 -12.36 5.89
CA GLU A 61 3.33 -12.79 5.72
C GLU A 61 2.66 -13.16 7.05
N ALA A 62 3.35 -13.92 7.91
CA ALA A 62 2.88 -14.28 9.25
C ALA A 62 2.74 -13.10 10.24
N THR A 63 3.14 -11.88 9.86
CA THR A 63 3.05 -10.66 10.67
C THR A 63 2.12 -9.61 10.09
N ILE A 64 1.50 -9.89 8.94
CA ILE A 64 0.43 -9.06 8.39
C ILE A 64 -0.82 -9.36 9.22
N SER A 65 -1.26 -8.39 10.01
CA SER A 65 -2.46 -8.49 10.84
C SER A 65 -3.66 -7.86 10.14
N GLU A 66 -4.87 -8.28 10.54
CA GLU A 66 -6.12 -7.65 10.12
C GLU A 66 -6.12 -6.15 10.45
N GLU A 67 -5.63 -5.76 11.64
CA GLU A 67 -5.47 -4.34 12.02
C GLU A 67 -4.59 -3.53 11.05
N LEU A 68 -3.54 -4.14 10.47
CA LEU A 68 -2.69 -3.48 9.47
C LEU A 68 -3.45 -3.31 8.15
N GLU A 69 -4.19 -4.33 7.73
CA GLU A 69 -5.03 -4.30 6.53
C GLU A 69 -6.12 -3.23 6.68
N GLU A 70 -6.87 -3.23 7.78
CA GLU A 70 -7.89 -2.24 8.11
C GLU A 70 -7.32 -0.83 8.08
N TRP A 71 -6.21 -0.58 8.79
CA TRP A 71 -5.57 0.74 8.78
C TRP A 71 -5.18 1.17 7.36
N TYR A 72 -4.60 0.27 6.57
CA TYR A 72 -4.20 0.59 5.20
C TYR A 72 -5.42 0.94 4.35
N PHE A 73 -6.49 0.14 4.42
CA PHE A 73 -7.73 0.42 3.69
C PHE A 73 -8.34 1.76 4.10
N GLU A 74 -8.36 2.10 5.39
CA GLU A 74 -8.79 3.43 5.86
C GLU A 74 -7.96 4.56 5.22
N GLN A 75 -6.65 4.37 5.06
CA GLN A 75 -5.83 5.36 4.35
C GLN A 75 -6.21 5.46 2.87
N THR A 76 -6.55 4.33 2.22
CA THR A 76 -6.94 4.36 0.80
C THR A 76 -8.23 5.12 0.55
N LEU A 77 -9.15 5.15 1.52
CA LEU A 77 -10.41 5.90 1.39
C LEU A 77 -10.19 7.40 1.23
N ARG A 78 -9.07 7.93 1.72
CA ARG A 78 -8.69 9.34 1.61
C ARG A 78 -8.57 9.80 0.16
N VAL A 79 -8.31 8.88 -0.80
CA VAL A 79 -8.28 9.20 -2.24
C VAL A 79 -9.62 9.75 -2.78
N ASN A 80 -10.71 9.53 -2.05
CA ASN A 80 -12.05 9.97 -2.43
C ASN A 80 -12.36 11.39 -1.95
N ASP A 81 -11.49 12.02 -1.15
CA ASP A 81 -11.68 13.41 -0.73
C ASP A 81 -11.66 14.34 -1.94
N ALA A 82 -12.57 15.32 -1.94
CA ALA A 82 -12.82 16.21 -3.07
C ALA A 82 -11.59 17.07 -3.48
N GLU A 83 -10.59 17.17 -2.60
CA GLU A 83 -9.33 17.90 -2.85
C GLU A 83 -8.28 17.07 -3.60
N LEU A 84 -8.45 15.74 -3.73
CA LEU A 84 -7.53 14.80 -4.40
C LEU A 84 -7.88 14.56 -5.90
N VAL A 85 -8.58 15.50 -6.52
CA VAL A 85 -9.01 15.45 -7.94
C VAL A 85 -7.98 16.14 -8.86
N PRO A 86 -7.78 15.66 -10.10
CA PRO A 86 -6.80 14.63 -10.47
C PRO A 86 -5.35 15.15 -10.35
N ASP A 87 -4.95 15.64 -9.19
CA ASP A 87 -3.60 16.15 -8.98
C ASP A 87 -2.63 14.99 -8.72
N GLU A 88 -1.77 14.69 -9.69
CA GLU A 88 -0.70 13.70 -9.55
C GLU A 88 0.22 14.02 -8.36
N GLN A 89 0.39 15.30 -8.03
CA GLN A 89 1.19 15.72 -6.89
C GLN A 89 0.50 15.36 -5.57
N ALA A 90 -0.81 15.57 -5.45
CA ALA A 90 -1.59 15.19 -4.28
C ALA A 90 -1.60 13.65 -4.10
N LEU A 91 -1.74 12.89 -5.18
CA LEU A 91 -1.67 11.43 -5.15
C LEU A 91 -0.29 10.93 -4.71
N THR A 92 0.77 11.56 -5.23
CA THR A 92 2.15 11.27 -4.83
C THR A 92 2.35 11.58 -3.34
N HIS A 93 1.84 12.71 -2.85
CA HIS A 93 1.94 13.08 -1.44
C HIS A 93 1.25 12.06 -0.53
N LEU A 94 0.00 11.70 -0.85
CA LEU A 94 -0.74 10.69 -0.10
C LEU A 94 -0.02 9.33 -0.12
N SER A 95 0.54 8.93 -1.26
CA SER A 95 1.30 7.69 -1.37
C SER A 95 2.54 7.69 -0.48
N ALA A 96 3.22 8.84 -0.37
CA ALA A 96 4.38 9.00 0.52
C ALA A 96 3.99 8.89 2.00
N GLU A 97 2.88 9.53 2.40
CA GLU A 97 2.36 9.44 3.77
C GLU A 97 2.00 7.99 4.13
N ILE A 98 1.33 7.27 3.23
CA ILE A 98 0.95 5.88 3.44
C ILE A 98 2.21 5.01 3.59
N LEU A 99 3.20 5.19 2.71
CA LEU A 99 4.46 4.47 2.80
C LEU A 99 5.20 4.75 4.11
N GLU A 100 5.27 6.01 4.53
CA GLU A 100 5.86 6.38 5.82
C GLU A 100 5.12 5.70 6.99
N GLY A 101 3.79 5.69 6.97
CA GLY A 101 2.95 5.02 7.95
C GLY A 101 3.18 3.50 8.00
N LEU A 102 3.35 2.85 6.85
CA LEU A 102 3.70 1.44 6.75
C LEU A 102 5.07 1.16 7.37
N LEU A 103 6.08 1.97 7.07
CA LEU A 103 7.43 1.81 7.61
C LEU A 103 7.47 2.01 9.13
N LYS A 104 6.71 2.96 9.67
CA LYS A 104 6.56 3.16 11.12
C LYS A 104 5.95 1.92 11.79
N ARG A 105 4.82 1.43 11.29
CA ARG A 105 4.15 0.21 11.81
C ARG A 105 5.05 -1.01 11.74
N ARG A 106 5.76 -1.20 10.62
CA ARG A 106 6.76 -2.27 10.48
C ARG A 106 7.82 -2.20 11.58
N ASN A 107 8.34 -1.00 11.84
CA ASN A 107 9.34 -0.79 12.89
C ASN A 107 8.76 -1.04 14.29
N GLU A 108 7.47 -0.81 14.53
CA GLU A 108 6.83 -1.18 15.80
C GLU A 108 6.72 -2.71 15.96
N VAL A 109 6.31 -3.41 14.90
CA VAL A 109 6.20 -4.88 14.89
C VAL A 109 7.54 -5.56 15.16
N TYR A 110 8.63 -5.08 14.55
CA TYR A 110 9.95 -5.69 14.70
C TYR A 110 10.82 -5.05 15.79
N GLY A 111 10.59 -3.78 16.11
CA GLY A 111 11.27 -3.08 17.20
C GLY A 111 10.85 -3.60 18.58
N ARG A 112 9.58 -3.96 18.76
CA ARG A 112 9.11 -4.61 20.00
C ARG A 112 9.73 -5.99 20.23
N LYS A 113 10.16 -6.70 19.17
CA LYS A 113 10.83 -8.01 19.28
C LYS A 113 12.30 -7.94 19.73
N MET A 114 12.92 -6.77 19.71
CA MET A 114 14.31 -6.56 20.18
C MET A 114 14.37 -6.14 21.66
N ALA A 115 13.23 -5.77 22.26
CA ALA A 115 13.15 -5.25 23.63
C ALA A 115 12.61 -6.26 24.67
N ASN A 116 12.19 -7.44 24.22
CA ASN A 116 11.75 -8.58 25.04
C ASN A 116 12.70 -9.77 24.83
#